data_AF-A0A7C7NM80-F1
#
_entry.id   AF-A0A7C7NM80-F1
#
_cell.length_a   1.000
_cell.length_b   1.000
_cell.length_c   1.000
_cell.angle_alpha   90.00
_cell.angle_beta   90.00
_cell.angle_gamma   90.00
#
_symmetry.space_group_name_H-M   'P 1'
#
loop_
_entity.id
_entity.type
_entity.pdbx_description
1 polymer ?
#
loop_
_entity_poly.entity_id
_entity_poly.type
_entity_poly.pdbx_seq_one_letter_code
_entity_poly.pdbx_strand_id
1 'polypeptide(L)'
;MTRIHTLIIEPMSEESFEPFGELWCASKKPSDRRILSPTSYSHDGQSTVHVIWQPQGGLKFDQLERHFGVTQSFVQLSGGAAVVCAAAPTDPDNLHDIPLPGDVRAFLIDP
;
A
#
# COMPACT_ATOMS: atom_id res chain seq x y z
N MET A 1 26.69 10.88 -9.36
CA MET A 1 25.63 11.10 -10.37
C MET A 1 24.32 10.54 -9.81
N THR A 2 23.24 11.30 -9.84
CA THR A 2 21.92 10.81 -9.40
C THR A 2 21.32 9.92 -10.49
N ARG A 3 21.02 8.66 -10.18
CA ARG A 3 20.31 7.75 -11.08
C ARG A 3 18.82 7.90 -10.84
N ILE A 4 18.05 8.18 -11.89
CA ILE A 4 16.59 8.28 -11.83
C ILE A 4 16.01 7.00 -12.42
N HIS A 5 15.13 6.34 -11.68
CA HIS A 5 14.34 5.22 -12.16
C HIS A 5 12.89 5.69 -12.32
N THR A 6 12.33 5.55 -13.52
CA THR A 6 10.95 5.96 -13.81
C THR A 6 10.01 4.82 -13.51
N LEU A 7 9.02 5.06 -12.66
CA LEU A 7 7.98 4.09 -12.34
C LEU A 7 6.79 4.25 -13.29
N ILE A 8 6.24 3.13 -13.75
CA ILE A 8 4.98 3.09 -14.50
C ILE A 8 3.87 2.89 -13.48
N ILE A 9 2.89 3.79 -13.49
CA ILE A 9 1.72 3.68 -12.63
C ILE A 9 0.76 2.66 -13.25
N GLU A 10 0.32 1.68 -12.47
CA GLU A 10 -0.64 0.66 -12.88
C GLU A 10 -1.86 0.65 -11.94
N PRO A 11 -3.03 0.16 -12.39
CA PRO A 11 -4.21 0.05 -11.52
C PRO A 11 -3.93 -0.87 -10.33
N MET A 12 -4.34 -0.47 -9.12
CA MET A 12 -4.30 -1.35 -7.96
C MET A 12 -5.46 -2.36 -8.01
N SER A 13 -5.12 -3.64 -8.09
CA SER A 13 -6.05 -4.77 -8.03
C SER A 13 -5.56 -5.82 -7.04
N GLU A 14 -6.42 -6.75 -6.63
CA GLU A 14 -6.02 -7.87 -5.78
C GLU A 14 -4.83 -8.64 -6.40
N GLU A 15 -4.90 -8.95 -7.70
CA GLU A 15 -3.83 -9.67 -8.42
C GLU A 15 -2.53 -8.86 -8.51
N SER A 16 -2.60 -7.57 -8.85
CA SER A 16 -1.39 -6.76 -9.04
C SER A 16 -0.67 -6.47 -7.73
N PHE A 17 -1.41 -6.43 -6.62
CA PHE A 17 -0.90 -6.06 -5.30
C PHE A 17 -0.62 -7.25 -4.37
N GLU A 18 -1.03 -8.48 -4.75
CA GLU A 18 -0.88 -9.70 -3.93
C GLU A 18 0.53 -9.89 -3.32
N PRO A 19 1.65 -9.63 -4.05
CA PRO A 19 2.98 -9.80 -3.47
C PRO A 19 3.35 -8.75 -2.39
N PHE A 20 2.58 -7.68 -2.27
CA PHE A 20 2.86 -6.51 -1.42
C PHE A 20 1.91 -6.40 -0.22
N GLY A 21 0.73 -7.01 -0.30
CA GLY A 21 -0.27 -6.98 0.76
C GLY A 21 -1.67 -7.36 0.29
N GLU A 22 -2.68 -6.94 1.05
CA GLU A 22 -4.09 -7.24 0.80
C GLU A 22 -4.86 -5.94 0.52
N LEU A 23 -5.78 -5.96 -0.45
CA LEU A 23 -6.73 -4.87 -0.69
C LEU A 23 -7.98 -5.06 0.16
N TRP A 24 -8.35 -4.03 0.91
CA TRP A 24 -9.60 -4.01 1.64
C TRP A 24 -10.65 -3.20 0.88
N CYS A 25 -11.41 -3.88 0.03
CA CYS A 25 -12.48 -3.25 -0.74
C CYS A 25 -13.80 -4.02 -0.64
N ALA A 26 -14.90 -3.28 -0.66
CA ALA A 26 -16.23 -3.84 -0.78
C ALA A 26 -16.44 -4.31 -2.23
N SER A 27 -16.32 -5.61 -2.49
CA SER A 27 -16.55 -6.21 -3.82
C SER A 27 -17.98 -6.03 -4.34
N LYS A 28 -18.93 -5.69 -3.45
CA LYS A 28 -20.31 -5.37 -3.79
C LYS A 28 -20.73 -4.08 -3.06
N LYS A 29 -21.42 -3.19 -3.76
CA LYS A 29 -21.97 -1.95 -3.19
C LYS A 29 -23.50 -1.91 -3.40
N PRO A 30 -24.28 -2.84 -2.79
CA PRO A 30 -25.73 -2.83 -2.93
C PRO A 30 -26.34 -1.58 -2.28
N SER A 31 -27.39 -1.02 -2.89
CA SER A 31 -28.01 0.22 -2.43
C SER A 31 -29.03 0.03 -1.28
N ASP A 32 -29.41 -1.21 -0.98
CA ASP A 32 -30.51 -1.56 -0.08
C ASP A 32 -30.08 -2.20 1.24
N ARG A 33 -28.80 -2.57 1.38
CA ARG A 33 -28.28 -3.25 2.57
C ARG A 33 -26.82 -2.97 2.84
N ARG A 34 -26.43 -3.12 4.10
CA ARG A 34 -25.02 -3.14 4.52
C ARG A 34 -24.38 -4.47 4.14
N ILE A 35 -23.09 -4.44 3.79
CA ILE A 35 -22.25 -5.63 3.75
C ILE A 35 -21.13 -5.56 4.80
N LEU A 36 -20.75 -6.72 5.31
CA LEU A 36 -19.55 -6.92 6.12
C LEU A 36 -18.69 -7.92 5.36
N SER A 37 -17.56 -7.44 4.83
CA SER A 37 -16.59 -8.29 4.14
C SER A 37 -15.45 -8.59 5.11
N PRO A 38 -15.26 -9.85 5.55
CA PRO A 38 -14.12 -10.21 6.37
C PRO A 38 -12.83 -10.12 5.55
N THR A 39 -11.72 -9.80 6.22
CA THR A 39 -10.36 -9.82 5.67
C THR A 39 -9.66 -11.10 6.14
N SER A 40 -8.61 -11.52 5.43
CA SER A 40 -7.77 -12.62 5.88
C SER A 40 -6.81 -12.23 7.02
N TYR A 41 -6.59 -10.93 7.20
CA TYR A 41 -5.75 -10.36 8.26
C TYR A 41 -6.23 -10.70 9.68
N SER A 42 -5.29 -11.15 10.52
CA SER A 42 -5.49 -11.45 11.94
C SER A 42 -4.18 -11.23 12.72
N HIS A 43 -4.27 -10.74 13.95
CA HIS A 43 -3.14 -10.61 14.86
C HIS A 43 -3.60 -10.64 16.33
N ASP A 44 -2.68 -10.94 17.25
CA ASP A 44 -2.88 -10.92 18.71
C ASP A 44 -2.26 -9.68 19.39
N GLY A 45 -1.54 -8.84 18.63
CA GLY A 45 -0.97 -7.57 19.10
C GLY A 45 -2.00 -6.47 19.35
N GLN A 46 -1.54 -5.32 19.85
CA GLN A 46 -2.37 -4.12 20.01
C GLN A 46 -2.51 -3.37 18.68
N SER A 47 -3.75 -3.11 18.26
CA SER A 47 -4.02 -2.21 17.12
C SER A 47 -4.22 -0.77 17.61
N THR A 48 -3.76 0.18 16.80
CA THR A 48 -4.14 1.58 16.93
C THR A 48 -4.75 2.07 15.63
N VAL A 49 -5.63 3.09 15.72
CA VAL A 49 -6.23 3.75 14.56
C VAL A 49 -5.84 5.21 14.61
N HIS A 50 -5.21 5.68 13.54
CA HIS A 50 -4.77 7.06 13.40
C HIS A 50 -5.38 7.67 12.13
N VAL A 51 -5.54 9.00 12.14
CA VAL A 51 -5.96 9.75 10.95
C VAL A 51 -4.78 10.60 10.51
N ILE A 52 -4.43 10.51 9.23
CA ILE A 52 -3.41 11.34 8.60
C ILE A 52 -4.05 12.29 7.59
N TRP A 53 -3.69 13.57 7.68
CA TRP A 53 -3.98 14.55 6.63
C TRP A 53 -2.70 14.77 5.83
N GLN A 54 -2.64 14.21 4.63
CA GLN A 54 -1.49 14.30 3.73
C GLN A 54 -1.81 15.26 2.58
N PRO A 55 -1.16 16.43 2.50
CA PRO A 55 -1.24 17.30 1.33
C PRO A 55 -0.68 16.60 0.08
N GLN A 56 -1.13 17.02 -1.10
CA GLN A 56 -0.59 16.51 -2.36
C GLN A 56 0.92 16.75 -2.43
N GLY A 57 1.68 15.65 -2.50
CA GLY A 57 3.13 15.66 -2.69
C GLY A 57 3.53 15.67 -4.15
N GLY A 58 4.84 15.86 -4.39
CA GLY A 58 5.42 15.63 -5.72
C GLY A 58 5.51 14.14 -6.06
N LEU A 59 5.65 13.81 -7.34
CA LEU A 59 5.77 12.44 -7.85
C LEU A 59 7.22 11.93 -7.90
N LYS A 60 8.06 12.41 -6.99
CA LYS A 60 9.47 12.04 -6.89
C LYS A 60 9.82 11.81 -5.43
N PHE A 61 10.43 10.67 -5.16
CA PHE A 61 10.95 10.30 -3.85
C PHE A 61 12.31 9.61 -4.02
N ASP A 62 13.07 9.51 -2.93
CA ASP A 62 14.37 8.84 -2.86
C ASP A 62 14.50 7.92 -1.63
N GLN A 63 13.41 7.74 -0.87
CA GLN A 63 13.34 6.89 0.31
C GLN A 63 12.09 6.00 0.26
N LEU A 64 12.26 4.75 0.71
CA LEU A 64 11.17 3.86 1.08
C LEU A 64 11.35 3.47 2.55
N GLU A 65 10.24 3.18 3.22
CA GLU A 65 10.23 2.66 4.58
C GLU A 65 9.74 1.21 4.62
N ARG A 66 10.13 0.49 5.67
CA ARG A 66 9.54 -0.81 6.03
C ARG A 66 9.34 -0.87 7.54
N HIS A 67 8.26 -1.50 7.97
CA HIS A 67 7.92 -1.70 9.37
C HIS A 67 8.14 -3.17 9.74
N PHE A 68 8.98 -3.45 10.74
CA PHE A 68 9.24 -4.82 11.19
C PHE A 68 8.24 -5.22 12.28
N GLY A 69 7.76 -6.47 12.22
CA GLY A 69 6.89 -7.05 13.25
C GLY A 69 5.47 -6.46 13.32
N VAL A 70 5.08 -5.61 12.37
CA VAL A 70 3.75 -5.00 12.28
C VAL A 70 3.30 -4.91 10.83
N THR A 71 1.99 -4.83 10.60
CA THR A 71 1.41 -4.39 9.34
C THR A 71 0.97 -2.92 9.46
N GLN A 72 0.82 -2.26 8.33
CA GLN A 72 0.23 -0.92 8.25
C GLN A 72 -0.76 -0.90 7.10
N SER A 73 -1.96 -0.40 7.36
CA SER A 73 -3.04 -0.32 6.37
C SER A 73 -3.50 1.13 6.24
N PHE A 74 -3.80 1.54 5.01
CA PHE A 74 -4.38 2.84 4.71
C PHE A 74 -5.76 2.65 4.10
N VAL A 75 -6.76 3.30 4.70
CA VAL A 75 -8.12 3.37 4.15
C VAL A 75 -8.40 4.82 3.80
N GLN A 76 -8.74 5.05 2.54
CA GLN A 76 -8.99 6.38 2.04
C GLN A 76 -10.34 6.91 2.54
N LEU A 77 -10.33 8.08 3.19
CA LEU A 77 -11.53 8.70 3.75
C LEU A 77 -12.20 9.72 2.79
N SER A 78 -11.47 10.21 1.79
CA SER A 78 -11.96 11.11 0.73
C SER A 78 -11.77 10.46 -0.64
N GLY A 79 -12.42 10.92 -1.71
CA GLY A 79 -12.41 10.24 -3.03
C GLY A 79 -11.32 10.66 -4.02
N GLY A 80 -10.22 11.32 -3.59
CA GLY A 80 -9.19 11.79 -4.52
C GLY A 80 -8.19 10.70 -4.93
N ALA A 81 -7.89 10.53 -6.20
CA ALA A 81 -6.92 9.51 -6.63
C ALA A 81 -5.56 9.65 -5.92
N ALA A 82 -4.95 8.51 -5.59
CA ALA A 82 -3.65 8.44 -4.93
C ALA A 82 -2.75 7.40 -5.60
N VAL A 83 -1.43 7.56 -5.45
CA VAL A 83 -0.45 6.58 -5.94
C VAL A 83 0.33 6.05 -4.75
N VAL A 84 0.35 4.73 -4.58
CA VAL A 84 1.15 4.03 -3.58
C VAL A 84 2.31 3.34 -4.29
N CYS A 85 3.53 3.54 -3.79
CA CYS A 85 4.71 2.85 -4.29
C CYS A 85 5.15 1.79 -3.27
N ALA A 86 5.39 0.56 -3.71
CA ALA A 86 5.81 -0.53 -2.85
C ALA A 86 6.83 -1.43 -3.57
N ALA A 87 7.66 -2.10 -2.79
CA ALA A 87 8.52 -3.18 -3.25
C ALA A 87 8.16 -4.47 -2.49
N ALA A 88 8.43 -5.63 -3.10
CA ALA A 88 8.11 -6.90 -2.46
C ALA A 88 8.92 -7.08 -1.16
N PRO A 89 8.41 -7.85 -0.18
CA PRO A 89 9.15 -8.16 1.03
C PRO A 89 10.54 -8.74 0.73
N THR A 90 11.53 -8.25 1.46
CA THR A 90 12.91 -8.74 1.50
C THR A 90 13.11 -9.62 2.74
N ASP A 91 14.27 -10.24 2.89
CA ASP A 91 14.63 -11.03 4.07
C ASP A 91 14.44 -10.20 5.36
N PRO A 92 13.50 -10.59 6.26
CA PRO A 92 13.21 -9.84 7.47
C PRO A 92 14.35 -9.92 8.51
N ASP A 93 15.20 -10.94 8.43
CA ASP A 93 16.32 -11.14 9.36
C ASP A 93 17.60 -10.44 8.88
N ASN A 94 17.55 -9.80 7.70
CA ASN A 94 18.66 -9.05 7.13
C ASN A 94 18.31 -7.56 6.95
N LEU A 95 18.90 -6.72 7.81
CA LEU A 95 18.70 -5.26 7.75
C LEU A 95 19.21 -4.62 6.46
N HIS A 96 20.15 -5.26 5.77
CA HIS A 96 20.77 -4.77 4.54
C HIS A 96 20.17 -5.39 3.28
N ASP A 97 19.26 -6.35 3.40
CA ASP A 97 18.45 -6.80 2.27
C ASP A 97 17.40 -5.73 1.99
N ILE A 98 17.67 -4.90 1.00
CA ILE A 98 16.83 -3.77 0.61
C ILE A 98 16.49 -3.87 -0.88
N PRO A 99 15.27 -3.47 -1.28
CA PRO A 99 14.87 -3.53 -2.68
C PRO A 99 15.73 -2.58 -3.53
N LEU A 100 15.99 -2.98 -4.77
CA LEU A 100 16.57 -2.11 -5.77
C LEU A 100 15.50 -1.14 -6.29
N PRO A 101 15.88 0.02 -6.85
CA PRO A 101 14.92 0.95 -7.44
C PRO A 101 14.01 0.33 -8.51
N GLY A 102 14.47 -0.73 -9.19
CA GLY A 102 13.69 -1.44 -10.21
C GLY A 102 12.69 -2.46 -9.67
N ASP A 103 12.76 -2.79 -8.37
CA ASP A 103 11.81 -3.69 -7.71
C ASP A 103 10.57 -2.96 -7.20
N VAL A 104 10.60 -1.62 -7.25
CA VAL A 104 9.50 -0.76 -6.83
C VAL A 104 8.43 -0.72 -7.92
N ARG A 105 7.18 -0.92 -7.53
CA ARG A 105 5.99 -0.75 -8.36
C ARG A 105 5.14 0.41 -7.84
N ALA A 106 4.41 1.06 -8.75
CA ALA A 106 3.56 2.19 -8.44
C ALA A 106 2.11 1.87 -8.79
N PHE A 107 1.22 1.95 -7.82
CA PHE A 107 -0.17 1.53 -7.93
C PHE A 107 -1.12 2.71 -7.76
N LEU A 108 -2.04 2.87 -8.71
CA LEU A 108 -3.11 3.85 -8.67
C LEU A 108 -4.29 3.34 -7.85
N ILE A 109 -4.68 4.12 -6.85
CA ILE A 109 -5.92 3.99 -6.09
C ILE A 109 -6.89 5.04 -6.64
N ASP A 110 -7.97 4.60 -7.27
CA ASP A 110 -8.99 5.45 -7.90
C ASP A 110 -10.39 5.02 -7.40
N PRO A 111 -10.85 5.56 -6.25
CA PRO A 111 -12.01 5.05 -5.48
C PRO A 111 -13.40 5.39 -6.04
#